data_AF-A0A2V1BKS4-F1
#
_entry.id   AF-A0A2V1BKS4-F1
#
_cell.length_a   1.000
_cell.length_b   1.000
_cell.length_c   1.000
_cell.angle_alpha   90.00
_cell.angle_beta   90.00
_cell.angle_gamma   90.00
#
_symmetry.space_group_name_H-M   'P 1'
#
loop_
_entity.id
_entity.type
_entity.pdbx_description
1 polymer ?
#
loop_
_entity_poly.entity_id
_entity_poly.type
_entity_poly.pdbx_seq_one_letter_code
_entity_poly.pdbx_strand_id
1 'polypeptide(L)'
;MYHLQPGIPHESGSQIFGTSMYHQLHCLTMIRESYWNLVDAVDNPANPEGEAFPRSSHIEHCFDYLRQSAQCAADLTLEPADMSEPGHSKINGWGVEHATCKDWRAAEQWLRDNGVPERKSNVSLKFL
;
A
#
# COMPACT_ATOMS: atom_id res chain seq x y z
N MET A 1 4.13 23.92 10.79
CA MET A 1 3.86 22.60 11.42
C MET A 1 2.61 22.05 10.74
N TYR A 2 2.58 20.78 10.31
CA TYR A 2 1.65 20.24 9.29
C TYR A 2 0.15 20.09 9.68
N HIS A 3 -0.42 20.92 10.57
CA HIS A 3 -1.86 20.88 10.95
C HIS A 3 -2.47 19.46 11.09
N LEU A 4 -1.73 18.54 11.72
CA LEU A 4 -2.12 17.14 11.83
C LEU A 4 -3.26 16.96 12.84
N GLN A 5 -4.20 16.07 12.53
CA GLN A 5 -5.27 15.69 13.46
C GLN A 5 -4.68 14.96 14.68
N PRO A 6 -5.14 15.21 15.91
CA PRO A 6 -4.59 14.56 17.09
C PRO A 6 -4.89 13.05 17.10
N GLY A 7 -3.92 12.25 17.54
CA GLY A 7 -4.12 10.82 17.80
C GLY A 7 -4.89 10.55 19.10
N ILE A 8 -5.07 9.27 19.43
CA ILE A 8 -5.80 8.86 20.65
C ILE A 8 -4.94 9.15 21.89
N PRO A 9 -5.43 9.90 22.90
CA PRO A 9 -4.67 10.15 24.11
C PRO A 9 -4.31 8.87 24.88
N HIS A 10 -3.08 8.79 25.39
CA HIS A 10 -2.58 7.71 26.24
C HIS A 10 -2.29 8.21 27.66
N GLU A 11 -2.37 7.32 28.66
CA GLU A 11 -2.20 7.67 30.09
C GLU A 11 -0.83 8.29 30.42
N SER A 12 0.21 7.97 29.64
CA SER A 12 1.54 8.58 29.78
C SER A 12 1.62 10.02 29.25
N GLY A 13 0.54 10.59 28.74
CA GLY A 13 0.50 11.90 28.10
C GLY A 13 0.93 11.92 26.63
N SER A 14 1.24 10.77 26.04
CA SER A 14 1.49 10.61 24.60
C SER A 14 0.19 10.34 23.83
N GLN A 15 0.27 10.21 22.51
CA GLN A 15 -0.85 9.81 21.66
C GLN A 15 -0.54 8.51 20.91
N ILE A 16 -1.56 7.71 20.65
CA ILE A 16 -1.51 6.49 19.84
C ILE A 16 -2.02 6.83 18.45
N PHE A 17 -1.15 6.68 17.45
CA PHE A 17 -1.45 6.88 16.04
C PHE A 17 -0.40 6.20 15.16
N GLY A 18 -0.73 6.01 13.89
CA GLY A 18 0.23 5.79 12.81
C GLY A 18 0.17 6.92 11.80
N THR A 19 1.18 7.05 10.95
CA THR A 19 1.07 7.87 9.74
C THR A 19 0.71 6.98 8.57
N SER A 20 -0.10 7.47 7.63
CA SER A 20 -0.47 6.71 6.44
C SER A 20 0.70 6.21 5.62
N MET A 21 1.79 6.98 5.48
CA MET A 21 3.01 6.50 4.82
C MET A 21 3.55 5.21 5.45
N TYR A 22 3.75 5.20 6.78
CA TYR A 22 4.25 4.01 7.47
C TYR A 22 3.25 2.85 7.42
N HIS A 23 1.95 3.12 7.47
CA HIS A 23 0.94 2.07 7.34
C HIS A 23 0.95 1.44 5.93
N GLN A 24 1.06 2.24 4.86
CA GLN A 24 1.23 1.76 3.48
C GLN A 24 2.47 0.88 3.34
N LEU A 25 3.61 1.28 3.91
CA LEU A 25 4.85 0.49 3.89
C LEU A 25 4.73 -0.83 4.66
N HIS A 26 4.06 -0.80 5.82
CA HIS A 26 3.78 -2.01 6.61
C HIS A 26 2.91 -3.00 5.82
N CYS A 27 1.80 -2.53 5.24
CA CYS A 27 0.93 -3.34 4.39
C CYS A 27 1.67 -3.92 3.19
N LEU A 28 2.50 -3.11 2.50
CA LEU A 28 3.28 -3.56 1.35
C LEU A 28 4.28 -4.67 1.74
N THR A 29 4.87 -4.58 2.93
CA THR A 29 5.77 -5.60 3.48
C THR A 29 5.01 -6.91 3.75
N MET A 30 3.86 -6.84 4.41
CA MET A 30 3.03 -8.02 4.68
C MET A 30 2.56 -8.72 3.39
N ILE A 31 2.17 -7.95 2.38
CA ILE A 31 1.77 -8.50 1.07
C ILE A 31 2.97 -9.18 0.41
N ARG A 32 4.15 -8.55 0.43
CA ARG A 32 5.38 -9.12 -0.12
C ARG A 32 5.74 -10.46 0.53
N GLU A 33 5.73 -10.51 1.86
CA GLU A 33 6.05 -11.73 2.61
C GLU A 33 5.03 -12.83 2.33
N SER A 34 3.74 -12.50 2.36
CA SER A 34 2.66 -13.45 2.06
C SER A 34 2.78 -14.01 0.64
N TYR A 35 3.07 -13.14 -0.34
CA TYR A 35 3.28 -13.54 -1.73
C TYR A 35 4.44 -14.53 -1.87
N TRP A 36 5.61 -14.22 -1.27
CA TRP A 36 6.76 -15.12 -1.38
C TRP A 36 6.57 -16.43 -0.61
N ASN A 37 5.88 -16.41 0.54
CA ASN A 37 5.52 -17.63 1.24
C ASN A 37 4.62 -18.53 0.38
N LEU A 38 3.68 -17.95 -0.39
CA LEU A 38 2.85 -18.70 -1.32
C LEU A 38 3.66 -19.26 -2.49
N VAL A 39 4.53 -18.44 -3.10
CA VAL A 39 5.42 -18.88 -4.19
C VAL A 39 6.30 -20.05 -3.72
N ASP A 40 6.95 -19.91 -2.56
CA ASP A 40 7.81 -20.95 -2.00
C ASP A 40 7.03 -22.22 -1.63
N ALA A 41 5.75 -22.10 -1.23
CA ALA A 41 4.89 -23.24 -0.90
C ALA A 41 4.39 -24.01 -2.14
N VAL A 42 4.21 -23.34 -3.29
CA VAL A 42 3.79 -23.99 -4.54
C VAL A 42 4.96 -24.55 -5.34
N ASP A 43 6.19 -24.10 -5.08
CA ASP A 43 7.43 -24.65 -5.63
C ASP A 43 7.74 -26.01 -4.96
N ASN A 44 6.87 -26.99 -5.21
CA ASN A 44 6.88 -28.30 -4.58
C ASN A 44 7.78 -29.27 -5.37
N PRO A 45 8.86 -29.80 -4.76
CA PRO A 45 9.71 -30.80 -5.42
C PRO A 45 8.99 -32.11 -5.76
N ALA A 46 7.79 -32.36 -5.20
CA ALA A 46 6.96 -33.52 -5.54
C ALA A 46 6.04 -33.32 -6.77
N ASN A 47 5.98 -32.11 -7.36
CA ASN A 47 5.26 -31.86 -8.61
C ASN A 47 6.15 -31.08 -9.60
N PRO A 48 7.18 -31.72 -10.19
CA PRO A 48 8.12 -31.07 -11.10
C PRO A 48 7.51 -30.64 -12.46
N GLU A 49 6.28 -31.07 -12.76
CA GLU A 49 5.51 -30.67 -13.95
C GLU A 49 4.53 -29.52 -13.68
N GLY A 50 4.32 -29.14 -12.41
CA GLY A 50 3.61 -27.92 -12.07
C GLY A 50 4.38 -26.71 -12.57
N GLU A 51 3.68 -25.68 -13.06
CA GLU A 51 4.31 -24.40 -13.37
C GLU A 51 4.98 -23.88 -12.09
N ALA A 52 6.31 -24.04 -11.99
CA ALA A 52 7.11 -23.33 -11.01
C ALA A 52 6.76 -21.84 -11.17
N PHE A 53 6.46 -21.14 -10.09
CA PHE A 53 6.31 -19.69 -10.10
C PHE A 53 7.70 -19.10 -9.87
N PRO A 54 8.53 -18.88 -10.91
CA PRO A 54 9.87 -18.38 -10.69
C PRO A 54 9.80 -17.05 -9.96
N ARG A 55 10.74 -16.82 -9.03
CA ARG A 55 10.96 -15.49 -8.47
C ARG A 55 11.23 -14.52 -9.61
N SER A 56 10.21 -13.73 -9.93
CA SER A 56 10.23 -12.79 -11.04
C SER A 56 10.92 -11.52 -10.59
N SER A 57 12.03 -11.17 -11.26
CA SER A 57 12.72 -9.89 -11.05
C SER A 57 11.81 -8.69 -11.31
N HIS A 58 10.74 -8.87 -12.09
CA HIS A 58 9.72 -7.86 -12.30
C HIS A 58 8.93 -7.60 -11.02
N ILE A 59 8.42 -8.66 -10.39
CA ILE A 59 7.65 -8.55 -9.13
C ILE A 59 8.51 -7.98 -8.01
N GLU A 60 9.77 -8.37 -7.90
CA GLU A 60 10.69 -7.83 -6.88
C GLU A 60 10.82 -6.30 -6.97
N HIS A 61 11.07 -5.76 -8.16
CA HIS A 61 11.15 -4.31 -8.30
C HIS A 61 9.79 -3.63 -8.29
N CYS A 62 8.67 -4.30 -8.61
CA CYS A 62 7.33 -3.75 -8.41
C CYS A 62 7.10 -3.40 -6.94
N PHE A 63 7.49 -4.29 -6.01
CA PHE A 63 7.43 -3.98 -4.59
C PHE A 63 8.30 -2.77 -4.23
N ASP A 64 9.51 -2.68 -4.78
CA ASP A 64 10.37 -1.51 -4.54
C ASP A 64 9.79 -0.22 -5.15
N TYR A 65 9.20 -0.29 -6.34
CA TYR A 65 8.56 0.84 -7.02
C TYR A 65 7.37 1.40 -6.22
N LEU A 66 6.54 0.51 -5.66
CA LEU A 66 5.45 0.90 -4.76
C LEU A 66 5.97 1.48 -3.44
N ARG A 67 7.04 0.90 -2.88
CA ARG A 67 7.72 1.42 -1.68
C ARG A 67 8.23 2.85 -1.91
N GLN A 68 8.87 3.10 -3.06
CA GLN A 68 9.34 4.43 -3.45
C GLN A 68 8.17 5.41 -3.60
N SER A 69 7.08 4.99 -4.22
CA SER A 69 5.88 5.82 -4.40
C SER A 69 5.28 6.27 -3.06
N ALA A 70 5.16 5.36 -2.08
CA ALA A 70 4.67 5.69 -0.74
C ALA A 70 5.57 6.71 -0.01
N GLN A 71 6.90 6.52 -0.07
CA GLN A 71 7.85 7.47 0.52
C GLN A 71 7.86 8.82 -0.20
N CYS A 72 7.70 8.83 -1.52
CA CYS A 72 7.66 10.06 -2.30
C CYS A 72 6.39 10.87 -2.00
N ALA A 73 5.25 10.20 -1.82
CA ALA A 73 4.01 10.84 -1.41
C ALA A 73 4.11 11.42 0.02
N ALA A 74 4.89 10.78 0.89
CA ALA A 74 5.13 11.19 2.26
C ALA A 74 3.83 11.55 3.00
N ASP A 75 2.83 10.66 2.90
CA ASP A 75 1.52 10.91 3.48
C ASP A 75 1.56 10.95 5.01
N LEU A 76 1.51 12.16 5.56
CA LEU A 76 1.56 12.44 7.00
C LEU A 76 0.20 12.37 7.69
N THR A 77 -0.87 11.96 6.98
CA THR A 77 -2.19 11.79 7.57
C THR A 77 -2.09 10.87 8.80
N LEU A 78 -2.62 11.32 9.93
CA LEU A 78 -2.61 10.54 11.16
C LEU A 78 -3.80 9.59 11.18
N GLU A 79 -3.50 8.31 11.29
CA GLU A 79 -4.49 7.25 11.40
C GLU A 79 -4.66 6.87 12.88
N PRO A 80 -5.85 7.09 13.45
CA PRO A 80 -6.12 6.72 14.83
C PRO A 80 -6.14 5.20 14.98
N ALA A 81 -5.80 4.71 16.17
CA ALA A 81 -5.97 3.31 16.48
C ALA A 81 -7.46 2.99 16.69
N ASP A 82 -7.90 1.84 16.21
CA ASP A 82 -9.13 1.20 16.61
C ASP A 82 -8.95 0.58 17.99
N MET A 83 -9.82 0.95 18.92
CA MET A 83 -9.83 0.55 20.33
C MET A 83 -11.11 -0.23 20.68
N SER A 84 -11.86 -0.74 19.68
CA SER A 84 -13.11 -1.47 19.91
C SER A 84 -12.93 -2.77 20.69
N GLU A 85 -11.71 -3.33 20.67
CA GLU A 85 -11.34 -4.55 21.39
C GLU A 85 -10.52 -4.21 22.65
N PRO A 86 -11.00 -4.55 23.86
CA PRO A 86 -10.26 -4.29 25.09
C PRO A 86 -8.84 -4.87 25.08
N GLY A 87 -7.85 -4.05 25.43
CA GLY A 87 -6.44 -4.44 25.47
C GLY A 87 -5.75 -4.56 24.11
N HIS A 88 -6.44 -4.25 23.00
CA HIS A 88 -5.87 -4.26 21.66
C HIS A 88 -6.06 -2.90 21.00
N SER A 89 -4.99 -2.41 20.38
CA SER A 89 -5.04 -1.22 19.52
C SER A 89 -4.60 -1.64 18.12
N LYS A 90 -5.41 -1.32 17.11
CA LYS A 90 -5.12 -1.69 15.71
C LYS A 90 -5.32 -0.49 14.80
N ILE A 91 -4.31 -0.13 14.02
CA ILE A 91 -4.49 0.90 13.00
C ILE A 91 -4.95 0.18 11.73
N ASN A 92 -6.16 0.50 11.25
CA ASN A 92 -6.77 -0.20 10.11
C ASN A 92 -7.01 0.71 8.88
N GLY A 93 -6.79 2.02 9.01
CA GLY A 93 -6.92 3.02 7.94
C GLY A 93 -8.36 3.31 7.48
N TRP A 94 -9.38 2.65 8.03
CA TRP A 94 -10.76 2.83 7.58
C TRP A 94 -11.35 4.16 8.03
N GLY A 95 -12.02 4.86 7.11
CA GLY A 95 -12.67 6.13 7.40
C GLY A 95 -11.70 7.30 7.63
N VAL A 96 -10.40 7.12 7.34
CA VAL A 96 -9.41 8.19 7.42
C VAL A 96 -9.45 9.01 6.14
N GLU A 97 -9.69 10.31 6.29
CA GLU A 97 -9.61 11.26 5.18
C GLU A 97 -8.16 11.74 5.01
N HIS A 98 -7.62 11.55 3.80
CA HIS A 98 -6.29 12.02 3.45
C HIS A 98 -6.36 13.48 3.00
N ALA A 99 -5.69 14.37 3.73
CA ALA A 99 -5.87 15.82 3.60
C ALA A 99 -5.43 16.41 2.24
N THR A 100 -4.65 15.68 1.43
CA THR A 100 -4.16 16.17 0.14
C THR A 100 -4.09 15.03 -0.88
N CYS A 101 -5.25 14.62 -1.37
CA CYS A 101 -5.31 13.77 -2.57
C CYS A 101 -5.02 14.60 -3.82
N LYS A 102 -4.14 14.10 -4.68
CA LYS A 102 -4.01 14.60 -6.05
C LYS A 102 -5.25 14.18 -6.84
N ASP A 103 -5.76 15.06 -7.70
CA ASP A 103 -6.86 14.68 -8.60
C ASP A 103 -6.34 13.71 -9.67
N TRP A 104 -6.58 12.42 -9.42
CA TRP A 104 -6.15 11.35 -10.32
C TRP A 104 -6.86 11.42 -11.67
N ARG A 105 -8.09 11.96 -11.74
CA ARG A 105 -8.85 12.10 -12.99
C ARG A 105 -8.25 13.18 -13.87
N ALA A 106 -7.83 14.29 -13.26
CA ALA A 106 -7.09 15.33 -13.98
C ALA A 106 -5.76 14.79 -14.52
N ALA A 107 -5.02 14.02 -13.73
CA ALA A 107 -3.80 13.35 -14.18
C ALA A 107 -4.08 12.36 -15.33
N GLU A 108 -5.13 11.54 -15.20
CA GLU A 108 -5.53 10.58 -16.21
C GLU A 108 -5.96 11.26 -17.53
N GLN A 109 -6.72 12.36 -17.43
CA GLN A 109 -7.11 13.16 -18.59
C GLN A 109 -5.90 13.74 -19.30
N TRP A 110 -4.96 14.31 -18.54
CA TRP A 110 -3.72 14.84 -19.11
C TRP A 110 -2.90 13.74 -19.83
N LEU A 111 -2.82 12.55 -19.24
CA LEU A 111 -2.15 11.40 -19.88
C LEU A 111 -2.84 10.96 -21.17
N ARG A 112 -4.18 10.96 -21.23
CA ARG A 112 -4.92 10.68 -22.47
C ARG A 112 -4.62 11.70 -23.57
N ASP A 113 -4.56 12.98 -23.21
CA ASP A 113 -4.41 14.07 -24.16
C ASP A 113 -2.96 14.21 -24.67
N ASN A 114 -1.97 13.74 -23.90
CA ASN A 114 -0.54 13.95 -24.18
C ASN A 114 0.26 12.65 -24.36
N GLY A 115 -0.32 11.48 -24.06
CA GLY A 115 0.35 10.19 -24.15
C GLY A 115 0.50 9.69 -25.58
N VAL A 116 1.55 8.90 -25.83
CA VAL A 116 1.67 8.13 -27.08
C VAL A 116 0.54 7.09 -27.10
N PRO A 117 -0.19 6.87 -28.22
CA PRO A 117 -1.20 5.83 -28.31
C PRO A 117 -0.60 4.49 -27.91
N GLU A 118 -1.01 3.95 -26.75
CA GLU A 118 -0.43 2.71 -26.25
C GLU A 118 -0.64 1.57 -27.24
N ARG A 119 0.43 0.79 -27.51
CA ARG A 119 0.24 -0.62 -27.86
C ARG A 119 -0.47 -1.26 -26.67
N LYS A 120 -1.80 -1.39 -26.77
CA LYS A 120 -2.72 -1.97 -25.79
C LYS A 120 -1.99 -2.69 -24.64
N SER A 121 -1.65 -1.95 -23.60
CA SER A 121 -1.31 -2.59 -22.33
C SER A 121 -2.62 -3.20 -21.83
N ASN A 122 -2.61 -4.48 -21.46
CA ASN A 122 -3.82 -5.17 -20.99
C ASN A 122 -4.23 -4.75 -19.56
N VAL A 123 -3.79 -3.58 -19.08
CA VAL A 123 -4.17 -3.04 -17.77
C VAL A 123 -5.53 -2.37 -17.93
N SER A 124 -6.59 -3.18 -17.85
CA SER A 124 -7.96 -2.68 -17.79
C SER A 124 -8.17 -1.94 -16.48
N LEU A 125 -8.11 -0.61 -16.51
CA LEU A 125 -8.44 0.29 -15.39
C LEU A 125 -9.94 0.28 -15.01
N LYS A 126 -10.74 -0.68 -15.52
CA LYS A 126 -12.19 -0.79 -15.29
C LYS A 126 -12.61 -1.17 -13.85
N PHE A 127 -11.68 -1.20 -12.90
CA PHE A 127 -11.94 -1.61 -11.51
C PHE A 127 -11.81 -0.45 -10.50
N LEU A 128 -11.78 0.80 -10.97
CA LEU A 128 -11.90 2.00 -10.14
C LEU A 128 -13.16 2.79 -10.53
#